data_AF-A0A497DP22-F1
#
_entry.id   AF-A0A497DP22-F1
#
_cell.length_a   1.000
_cell.length_b   1.000
_cell.length_c   1.000
_cell.angle_alpha   90.00
_cell.angle_beta   90.00
_cell.angle_gamma   90.00
#
_symmetry.space_group_name_H-M   'P 1'
#
loop_
_entity.id
_entity.type
_entity.pdbx_description
1 polymer ?
#
loop_
_entity_poly.entity_id
_entity_poly.type
_entity_poly.pdbx_seq_one_letter_code
_entity_poly.pdbx_strand_id
1 'polypeptide(L)'
;MKIVSRNLLIFALLLFIYTILFRFGLGELLTAEKWAWVIIISVVYGAMIFFTAWTTGKRDGINNFLFDAGFRWNLTTFIVWGAASEGWFLLGLHSAHETIRVVHITLLIWSGFLILHLILFLILRRRTIKGIHKTNIFE
;
A
#
# COMPACT_ATOMS: atom_id res chain seq x y z
N MET A 1 -0.41 -7.23 21.72
CA MET A 1 -0.62 -6.44 20.48
C MET A 1 -0.33 -7.35 19.30
N LYS A 2 -1.23 -7.47 18.32
CA LYS A 2 -0.98 -8.31 17.12
C LYS A 2 -0.37 -7.44 16.03
N ILE A 3 0.87 -7.72 15.64
CA ILE A 3 1.57 -7.02 14.53
C ILE A 3 0.78 -7.14 13.22
N VAL A 4 0.13 -8.29 13.03
CA VAL A 4 -0.77 -8.56 11.91
C VAL A 4 -2.20 -8.66 12.43
N SER A 5 -3.05 -7.71 12.04
CA SER A 5 -4.47 -7.71 12.43
C SER A 5 -5.33 -8.29 11.32
N ARG A 6 -6.55 -8.72 11.67
CA ARG A 6 -7.50 -9.26 10.69
C ARG A 6 -7.83 -8.24 9.60
N ASN A 7 -7.97 -6.96 9.95
CA ASN A 7 -8.25 -5.89 8.98
C ASN A 7 -7.06 -5.68 8.03
N LEU A 8 -5.82 -5.77 8.52
CA LEU A 8 -4.63 -5.68 7.68
C LEU A 8 -4.54 -6.85 6.70
N LEU A 9 -4.88 -8.07 7.12
CA LEU A 9 -4.93 -9.25 6.25
C LEU A 9 -6.01 -9.11 5.17
N ILE A 10 -7.20 -8.63 5.54
CA ILE A 10 -8.27 -8.36 4.57
C ILE A 10 -7.82 -7.29 3.57
N PHE A 11 -7.18 -6.22 4.04
CA PHE A 11 -6.62 -5.20 3.17
C PHE A 11 -5.57 -5.77 2.21
N ALA A 12 -4.61 -6.56 2.72
CA ALA A 12 -3.58 -7.19 1.91
C ALA A 12 -4.16 -8.10 0.81
N LEU A 13 -5.15 -8.93 1.16
CA LEU A 13 -5.83 -9.81 0.21
C LEU A 13 -6.57 -9.02 -0.87
N LEU A 14 -7.36 -8.02 -0.49
CA LEU A 14 -8.10 -7.19 -1.44
C LEU A 14 -7.15 -6.40 -2.33
N LEU A 15 -6.10 -5.82 -1.76
CA LEU A 15 -5.07 -5.11 -2.53
C LEU A 15 -4.40 -6.04 -3.54
N PHE A 16 -4.06 -7.27 -3.17
CA PHE A 16 -3.50 -8.25 -4.09
C PHE A 16 -4.44 -8.52 -5.27
N ILE A 17 -5.72 -8.80 -4.98
CA ILE A 17 -6.76 -9.03 -5.99
C ILE A 17 -6.89 -7.81 -6.92
N TYR A 18 -7.00 -6.60 -6.36
CA TYR A 18 -7.10 -5.37 -7.15
C TYR A 18 -5.86 -5.15 -8.00
N THR A 19 -4.67 -5.43 -7.48
CA THR A 19 -3.42 -5.25 -8.22
C THR A 19 -3.36 -6.19 -9.41
N ILE A 20 -3.74 -7.46 -9.24
CA ILE A 20 -3.79 -8.44 -10.33
C ILE A 20 -4.83 -8.03 -11.39
N LEU A 21 -6.04 -7.65 -10.98
CA LEU A 21 -7.08 -7.18 -11.91
C LEU A 21 -6.66 -5.92 -12.67
N PHE A 22 -6.03 -4.97 -11.96
CA PHE A 22 -5.49 -3.76 -12.58
C PHE A 22 -4.38 -4.09 -13.58
N ARG A 23 -3.48 -5.03 -13.27
CA ARG A 23 -2.41 -5.46 -14.18
C ARG A 23 -2.94 -6.09 -15.46
N PHE A 24 -3.91 -6.99 -15.36
CA PHE A 24 -4.61 -7.53 -16.52
C PHE A 24 -5.24 -6.41 -17.35
N GLY A 25 -6.08 -5.56 -16.73
CA GLY A 25 -6.76 -4.48 -17.43
C GLY A 25 -5.81 -3.48 -18.08
N LEU A 26 -4.70 -3.16 -17.41
CA LEU A 26 -3.66 -2.27 -17.92
C LEU A 26 -3.00 -2.87 -19.16
N GLY A 27 -2.56 -4.13 -19.10
CA GLY A 27 -1.91 -4.80 -20.23
C GLY A 27 -2.79 -4.86 -21.48
N GLU A 28 -4.07 -5.21 -21.31
CA GLU A 28 -5.06 -5.25 -22.40
C GLU A 28 -5.29 -3.86 -23.01
N LEU A 29 -5.49 -2.84 -22.19
CA LEU A 29 -5.76 -1.48 -22.67
C LEU A 29 -4.54 -0.85 -23.35
N LEU A 30 -3.33 -1.13 -22.85
CA LEU A 30 -2.09 -0.68 -23.48
C LEU A 30 -1.88 -1.37 -24.83
N THR A 31 -2.13 -2.68 -24.91
CA THR A 31 -2.02 -3.44 -26.16
C THR A 31 -3.03 -2.96 -27.21
N ALA A 32 -4.23 -2.58 -26.78
CA ALA A 32 -5.26 -2.01 -27.65
C ALA A 32 -5.13 -0.48 -27.89
N GLU A 33 -4.03 0.14 -27.41
CA GLU A 33 -3.74 1.58 -27.52
C GLU A 33 -4.88 2.49 -26.99
N LYS A 34 -5.60 2.02 -25.97
CA LYS A 34 -6.74 2.74 -25.35
C LYS A 34 -6.29 3.65 -24.21
N TRP A 35 -5.47 4.64 -24.51
CA TRP A 35 -4.80 5.53 -23.53
C TRP A 35 -5.75 6.23 -22.56
N ALA A 36 -6.91 6.72 -23.02
CA ALA A 36 -7.89 7.36 -22.14
C ALA A 36 -8.43 6.39 -21.07
N TRP A 37 -8.65 5.12 -21.44
CA TRP A 37 -9.13 4.10 -20.51
C TRP A 37 -8.07 3.70 -19.50
N VAL A 38 -6.78 3.73 -19.86
CA VAL A 38 -5.66 3.52 -18.93
C VAL A 38 -5.72 4.51 -17.76
N ILE A 39 -6.01 5.79 -18.05
CA ILE A 39 -6.16 6.81 -17.01
C ILE A 39 -7.35 6.48 -16.10
N ILE A 40 -8.50 6.12 -16.70
CA ILE A 40 -9.72 5.80 -15.96
C ILE A 40 -9.48 4.62 -15.00
N ILE A 41 -8.93 3.50 -15.49
CA ILE A 41 -8.70 2.33 -14.63
C ILE A 41 -7.66 2.60 -13.54
N SER A 42 -6.68 3.49 -13.79
CA SER A 42 -5.68 3.89 -12.81
C SER A 42 -6.30 4.71 -11.67
N VAL A 43 -7.21 5.63 -12.00
CA VAL A 43 -7.95 6.42 -11.01
C VAL A 43 -8.87 5.52 -10.18
N VAL A 44 -9.61 4.62 -10.84
CA VAL A 44 -10.49 3.66 -10.15
C VAL A 44 -9.70 2.76 -9.22
N TYR A 45 -8.57 2.23 -9.69
CA TYR A 45 -7.67 1.40 -8.89
C TYR A 45 -7.14 2.14 -7.65
N GLY A 46 -6.65 3.38 -7.82
CA GLY A 46 -6.21 4.22 -6.72
C GLY A 46 -7.32 4.50 -5.70
N ALA A 47 -8.54 4.82 -6.18
CA ALA A 47 -9.70 5.04 -5.32
C ALA A 47 -10.08 3.78 -4.52
N MET A 48 -10.10 2.60 -5.15
CA MET A 48 -10.38 1.33 -4.48
C MET A 48 -9.38 1.05 -3.36
N ILE A 49 -8.08 1.25 -3.61
CA ILE A 49 -7.04 1.10 -2.59
C ILE A 49 -7.27 2.08 -1.45
N PHE A 50 -7.46 3.37 -1.77
CA PHE A 50 -7.66 4.42 -0.78
C PHE A 50 -8.85 4.13 0.14
N PHE A 51 -10.02 3.86 -0.42
CA PHE A 51 -11.22 3.57 0.38
C PHE A 51 -11.08 2.28 1.19
N THR A 52 -10.44 1.25 0.63
CA THR A 52 -10.21 -0.01 1.36
C THR A 52 -9.24 0.20 2.51
N ALA A 53 -8.13 0.90 2.29
CA ALA A 53 -7.16 1.25 3.33
C ALA A 53 -7.79 2.11 4.42
N TRP A 54 -8.55 3.14 4.04
CA TRP A 54 -9.24 4.03 4.97
C TRP A 54 -10.24 3.28 5.85
N THR A 55 -11.11 2.46 5.26
CA THR A 55 -12.14 1.74 6.01
C THR A 55 -11.56 0.66 6.91
N THR A 56 -10.61 -0.13 6.42
CA THR A 56 -9.95 -1.19 7.21
C THR A 56 -9.04 -0.61 8.29
N GLY A 57 -8.31 0.46 7.99
CA GLY A 57 -7.44 1.18 8.93
C GLY A 57 -8.24 1.85 10.05
N LYS A 58 -9.35 2.54 9.72
CA LYS A 58 -10.25 3.11 10.74
C LYS A 58 -10.82 2.04 11.66
N ARG A 59 -11.27 0.91 11.11
CA ARG A 59 -11.76 -0.24 11.92
C ARG A 59 -10.66 -0.86 12.78
N ASP A 60 -9.41 -0.88 12.32
CA ASP A 60 -8.28 -1.37 13.12
C ASP A 60 -7.93 -0.41 14.24
N GLY A 61 -7.89 0.90 13.97
CA GLY A 61 -7.57 1.93 14.95
C GLY A 61 -8.58 2.04 16.10
N ILE A 62 -9.86 1.71 15.85
CA ILE A 62 -10.88 1.60 16.91
C ILE A 62 -10.56 0.42 17.86
N ASN A 63 -10.07 -0.69 17.34
CA ASN A 63 -9.86 -1.93 18.09
C ASN A 63 -8.43 -2.08 18.66
N ASN A 64 -7.47 -1.38 18.07
CA ASN A 64 -6.08 -1.33 18.50
C ASN A 64 -5.67 0.14 18.59
N PHE A 65 -5.49 0.67 19.80
CA PHE A 65 -4.91 1.99 20.02
C PHE A 65 -3.43 1.95 19.60
N LEU A 66 -3.19 2.12 18.32
CA LEU A 66 -1.89 1.97 17.68
C LEU A 66 -1.52 3.27 16.96
N PHE A 67 -0.53 3.94 17.53
CA PHE A 67 0.18 5.07 16.94
C PHE A 67 0.89 4.70 15.61
N ASP A 68 0.92 3.41 15.24
CA ASP A 68 1.63 2.85 14.08
C ASP A 68 0.74 2.46 12.88
N ALA A 69 -0.58 2.65 12.99
CA ALA A 69 -1.53 2.09 12.02
C ALA A 69 -1.24 2.56 10.59
N GLY A 70 -0.88 3.84 10.39
CA GLY A 70 -0.54 4.37 9.07
C GLY A 70 0.68 3.69 8.44
N PHE A 71 1.71 3.37 9.21
CA PHE A 71 2.93 2.73 8.69
C PHE A 71 2.63 1.31 8.18
N ARG A 72 1.87 0.53 8.95
CA ARG A 72 1.55 -0.88 8.62
C ARG A 72 0.81 -1.01 7.30
N TRP A 73 -0.15 -0.12 7.03
CA TRP A 73 -0.87 -0.11 5.76
C TRP A 73 0.04 0.27 4.60
N ASN A 74 0.87 1.31 4.74
CA ASN A 74 1.83 1.69 3.69
C ASN A 74 2.87 0.59 3.41
N LEU A 75 3.40 -0.05 4.44
CA LEU A 75 4.33 -1.18 4.29
C LEU A 75 3.66 -2.37 3.60
N THR A 76 2.42 -2.67 3.97
CA THR A 76 1.64 -3.74 3.32
C THR A 76 1.38 -3.40 1.86
N THR A 77 1.02 -2.15 1.56
CA THR A 77 0.85 -1.70 0.17
C THR A 77 2.12 -1.88 -0.64
N PHE A 78 3.26 -1.44 -0.09
CA PHE A 78 4.56 -1.56 -0.73
C PHE A 78 4.90 -3.02 -1.05
N ILE A 79 4.77 -3.92 -0.08
CA ILE A 79 5.11 -5.35 -0.24
C ILE A 79 4.18 -6.02 -1.25
N VAL A 80 2.86 -5.88 -1.07
CA VAL A 80 1.87 -6.58 -1.89
C VAL A 80 1.91 -6.06 -3.33
N TRP A 81 1.93 -4.75 -3.52
CA TRP A 81 2.00 -4.15 -4.84
C TRP A 81 3.32 -4.50 -5.54
N GLY A 82 4.45 -4.43 -4.83
CA GLY A 82 5.76 -4.80 -5.35
C GLY A 82 5.83 -6.27 -5.75
N ALA A 83 5.46 -7.19 -4.86
CA ALA A 83 5.50 -8.62 -5.14
C ALA A 83 4.58 -9.00 -6.31
N ALA A 84 3.35 -8.47 -6.35
CA ALA A 84 2.44 -8.73 -7.46
C ALA A 84 2.96 -8.16 -8.78
N SER A 85 3.54 -6.96 -8.75
CA SER A 85 4.08 -6.27 -9.91
C SER A 85 5.34 -6.93 -10.47
N GLU A 86 6.32 -7.26 -9.62
CA GLU A 86 7.52 -8.01 -10.03
C GLU A 86 7.12 -9.39 -10.54
N GLY A 87 6.25 -10.10 -9.81
CA GLY A 87 5.71 -11.40 -10.21
C GLY A 87 5.04 -11.34 -11.59
N TRP A 88 4.32 -10.26 -11.89
CA TRP A 88 3.70 -10.04 -13.20
C TRP A 88 4.72 -10.04 -14.35
N PHE A 89 5.84 -9.34 -14.16
CA PHE A 89 6.90 -9.30 -15.15
C PHE A 89 7.68 -10.61 -15.22
N LEU A 90 7.99 -11.22 -14.06
CA LEU A 90 8.72 -12.49 -13.97
C LEU A 90 7.96 -13.64 -14.66
N LEU A 91 6.63 -13.62 -14.61
CA LEU A 91 5.78 -14.60 -15.29
C LEU A 91 5.54 -14.28 -16.77
N GLY A 92 6.09 -13.18 -17.31
CA GLY A 92 5.92 -12.80 -18.71
C GLY A 92 4.51 -12.31 -19.07
N LEU A 93 3.72 -11.86 -18.09
CA LEU A 93 2.31 -11.45 -18.29
C LEU A 93 2.14 -9.97 -18.67
N HIS A 94 3.25 -9.23 -18.81
CA HIS A 94 3.25 -7.81 -19.14
C HIS A 94 3.01 -7.57 -20.63
N SER A 95 2.40 -6.44 -20.99
CA SER A 95 2.28 -6.04 -22.39
C SER A 95 3.62 -5.54 -22.96
N ALA A 96 3.75 -5.53 -24.29
CA ALA A 96 4.94 -5.01 -24.97
C ALA A 96 5.19 -3.51 -24.73
N HIS A 97 4.16 -2.79 -24.27
CA HIS A 97 4.21 -1.36 -23.95
C HIS A 97 4.60 -1.09 -22.49
N GLU A 98 4.74 -2.14 -21.68
CA GLU A 98 5.15 -2.03 -20.28
C GLU A 98 6.64 -2.30 -20.13
N THR A 99 7.28 -1.55 -19.23
CA THR A 99 8.68 -1.77 -18.86
C THR A 99 8.83 -2.01 -17.37
N ILE A 100 9.60 -3.04 -17.02
CA ILE A 100 9.90 -3.38 -15.62
C ILE A 100 10.59 -2.21 -14.90
N ARG A 101 11.30 -1.36 -15.64
CA ARG A 101 11.95 -0.16 -15.11
C ARG A 101 10.99 0.76 -14.36
N VAL A 102 9.74 0.89 -14.82
CA VAL A 102 8.72 1.72 -14.14
C VAL A 102 8.36 1.14 -12.77
N VAL A 103 8.31 -0.20 -12.65
CA VAL A 103 8.08 -0.88 -11.37
C VAL A 103 9.23 -0.62 -10.42
N HIS A 104 10.48 -0.81 -10.87
CA HIS A 104 11.66 -0.56 -10.05
C HIS A 104 11.79 0.88 -9.59
N ILE A 105 11.56 1.86 -10.47
CA ILE A 105 11.57 3.29 -10.11
C ILE A 105 10.49 3.59 -9.08
N THR A 106 9.29 3.03 -9.25
CA THR A 106 8.19 3.21 -8.31
C THR A 106 8.54 2.63 -6.94
N LEU A 107 9.06 1.39 -6.88
CA LEU A 107 9.52 0.78 -5.63
C LEU A 107 10.64 1.59 -4.97
N LEU A 108 11.59 2.11 -5.75
CA LEU A 108 12.66 2.93 -5.21
C LEU A 108 12.12 4.21 -4.56
N ILE A 109 11.26 4.95 -5.26
CA ILE A 109 10.64 6.18 -4.75
C ILE A 109 9.83 5.89 -3.49
N TRP A 110 8.98 4.87 -3.53
CA TRP A 110 8.14 4.48 -2.38
C TRP A 110 8.95 3.97 -1.20
N SER A 111 10.06 3.28 -1.43
CA SER A 111 10.96 2.86 -0.35
C SER A 111 11.51 4.06 0.42
N GLY A 112 11.85 5.16 -0.27
CA GLY A 112 12.29 6.41 0.35
C GLY A 112 11.22 7.00 1.28
N PHE A 113 9.97 7.09 0.81
CA PHE A 113 8.85 7.54 1.65
C PHE A 113 8.59 6.62 2.84
N LEU A 114 8.72 5.30 2.64
CA LEU A 114 8.49 4.31 3.68
C LEU A 114 9.57 4.38 4.77
N ILE A 115 10.83 4.57 4.39
CA ILE A 115 11.95 4.79 5.31
C ILE A 115 11.73 6.08 6.11
N LEU A 116 11.35 7.18 5.44
CA LEU A 116 11.03 8.43 6.12
C LEU A 116 9.90 8.24 7.15
N HIS A 117 8.82 7.56 6.75
CA HIS A 117 7.70 7.27 7.63
C HIS A 117 8.13 6.38 8.82
N LEU A 118 9.01 5.40 8.61
CA LEU A 118 9.57 4.57 9.67
C LEU A 118 10.40 5.40 10.66
N ILE A 119 11.26 6.29 10.18
CA ILE A 119 12.08 7.17 11.03
C ILE A 119 11.19 8.06 11.90
N LEU A 120 10.20 8.73 11.29
CA LEU A 120 9.24 9.58 12.02
C LEU A 120 8.47 8.77 13.09
N PHE A 121 8.03 7.56 12.73
CA PHE A 121 7.38 6.65 13.66
C PHE A 121 8.28 6.30 14.85
N LEU A 122 9.55 5.95 14.61
CA LEU A 122 10.50 5.61 15.68
C LEU A 122 10.78 6.80 16.60
N ILE A 123 10.86 8.02 16.07
CA ILE A 123 11.03 9.24 16.86
C ILE A 123 9.82 9.48 17.77
N LEU A 124 8.60 9.41 17.21
CA LEU A 124 7.37 9.68 17.96
C LEU A 124 7.10 8.61 19.03
N ARG A 125 7.40 7.34 18.73
CA ARG A 125 7.26 6.24 19.70
C ARG A 125 8.08 6.46 20.97
N ARG A 126 9.27 7.07 20.89
CA ARG A 126 10.09 7.37 22.08
C ARG A 126 9.44 8.38 23.04
N ARG A 127 8.52 9.20 22.52
CA ARG A 127 7.81 10.27 23.25
C ARG A 127 6.47 9.83 23.83
N THR A 128 6.06 8.57 23.61
CA THR A 128 4.77 8.03 24.08
C THR A 128 4.97 6.80 24.96
N ILE A 129 4.07 6.58 25.92
CA ILE A 129 3.92 5.32 26.69
C ILE A 129 2.53 4.79 26.39
N LYS A 130 2.43 3.55 25.90
CA LYS A 130 1.16 2.95 25.43
C LYS A 130 0.37 3.85 24.45
N GLY A 131 1.07 4.65 23.63
CA GLY A 131 0.46 5.55 22.65
C GLY A 131 -0.02 6.90 23.20
N ILE A 132 0.14 7.16 24.50
CA ILE A 132 -0.17 8.44 25.13
C ILE A 132 1.14 9.23 25.30
N HIS A 133 1.13 10.53 25.00
CA HIS A 133 2.30 11.39 25.21
C HIS A 133 2.72 11.37 26.68
N LYS A 134 4.02 11.23 26.94
CA LYS A 134 4.57 11.16 28.31
C LYS A 134 4.17 12.39 29.14
N THR A 135 4.13 13.57 28.54
CA THR A 135 3.67 14.82 29.17
C THR A 135 2.27 14.66 29.78
N ASN A 136 1.33 14.05 29.06
CA ASN A 136 -0.06 13.87 29.51
C ASN A 136 -0.24 12.79 30.59
N ILE A 137 0.81 12.04 30.93
CA ILE A 137 0.76 10.97 31.94
C ILE A 137 1.37 11.45 33.27
N PHE A 138 2.37 12.33 33.20
CA PHE A 138 3.15 12.76 34.35
C PHE A 138 2.90 14.22 34.75
N GLU A 139 2.03 14.92 34.01
CA GLU A 139 1.33 16.15 34.43
C GLU A 139 -0.05 15.80 34.98
#